data_AF-A0A927SX81-F1
#
_entry.id   AF-A0A927SX81-F1
#
_cell.length_a   1.000
_cell.length_b   1.000
_cell.length_c   1.000
_cell.angle_alpha   90.00
_cell.angle_beta   90.00
_cell.angle_gamma   90.00
#
_symmetry.space_group_name_H-M   'P 1'
#
loop_
_entity.id
_entity.type
_entity.pdbx_description
1 polymer ?
#
loop_
_entity_poly.entity_id
_entity_poly.type
_entity_poly.pdbx_seq_one_letter_code
_entity_poly.pdbx_strand_id
1 'polypeptide(L)'
;MRHIESLQIELFRQFLVEEEKSLATIEKYVHDVTAFIEWVGDDDIEKSNVLSYKAQLIENYAPASVNSILSSLNKFFSFCGWHELKVKNIRIQRKIFSSTETELTKDEYQRLLFAAKDNRRLYLLMQTICS
;
A
#
# COMPACT_ATOMS: atom_id res chain seq x y z
N MET A 1 -8.84 -14.32 24.54
CA MET A 1 -8.96 -12.89 24.28
C MET A 1 -7.64 -12.36 23.76
N ARG A 2 -7.66 -11.76 22.55
CA ARG A 2 -6.51 -11.07 21.97
C ARG A 2 -6.91 -9.61 21.82
N HIS A 3 -6.37 -8.77 22.69
CA HIS A 3 -6.49 -7.31 22.58
C HIS A 3 -5.14 -6.73 22.19
N ILE A 4 -5.16 -5.63 21.45
CA ILE A 4 -3.96 -4.87 21.14
C ILE A 4 -3.95 -3.61 22.00
N GLU A 5 -2.94 -3.49 22.84
CA GLU A 5 -2.67 -2.30 23.65
C GLU A 5 -1.68 -1.36 22.95
N SER A 6 -1.68 -0.09 23.35
CA SER A 6 -0.76 0.93 22.83
C SER A 6 0.71 0.52 22.95
N LEU A 7 1.07 -0.23 24.00
CA LEU A 7 2.43 -0.75 24.20
C LEU A 7 2.86 -1.72 23.09
N GLN A 8 1.95 -2.56 22.59
CA GLN A 8 2.28 -3.51 21.52
C GLN A 8 2.54 -2.80 20.18
N ILE A 9 1.88 -1.66 19.95
CA ILE A 9 2.14 -0.83 18.77
C ILE A 9 3.53 -0.19 18.84
N GLU A 10 3.93 0.29 20.03
CA GLU A 10 5.28 0.86 20.21
C GLU A 10 6.37 -0.21 20.10
N LEU A 11 6.16 -1.40 20.67
CA LEU A 11 7.08 -2.53 20.49
C LEU A 11 7.16 -2.97 19.02
N PHE A 12 6.04 -2.97 18.30
CA PHE A 12 6.03 -3.25 16.87
C PHE A 12 6.80 -2.20 16.08
N ARG A 13 6.67 -0.92 16.45
CA ARG A 13 7.45 0.17 15.84
C ARG A 13 8.95 -0.06 16.02
N GLN A 14 9.40 -0.37 17.24
CA GLN A 14 10.80 -0.66 17.53
C GLN A 14 11.30 -1.87 16.74
N PHE A 15 10.51 -2.94 16.68
CA PHE A 15 10.81 -4.12 15.87
C PHE A 15 11.00 -3.78 14.38
N LEU A 16 10.19 -2.87 13.81
CA LEU A 16 10.36 -2.45 12.41
C LEU A 16 11.64 -1.60 12.19
N VAL A 17 12.09 -0.87 13.21
CA VAL A 17 13.38 -0.15 13.16
C VAL A 17 14.53 -1.15 13.15
N GLU A 18 14.47 -2.19 13.99
CA GLU A 18 15.47 -3.27 14.03
C GLU A 18 15.52 -4.07 12.73
N GLU A 19 14.40 -4.20 12.02
CA GLU A 19 14.34 -4.76 10.66
C GLU A 19 14.77 -3.79 9.54
N GLU A 20 15.36 -2.65 9.90
CA GLU A 20 15.88 -1.64 8.97
C GLU A 20 14.81 -1.10 8.00
N LYS A 21 13.55 -1.02 8.43
CA LYS A 21 12.49 -0.41 7.60
C LYS A 21 12.68 1.10 7.50
N SER A 22 12.43 1.64 6.32
CA SER A 22 12.36 3.10 6.13
C SER A 22 11.26 3.71 7.01
N LEU A 23 11.44 4.95 7.45
CA LEU A 23 10.43 5.68 8.24
C LEU A 23 9.03 5.65 7.61
N ALA A 24 8.93 5.88 6.29
CA ALA A 24 7.65 5.85 5.58
C ALA A 24 6.95 4.48 5.64
N THR A 25 7.72 3.39 5.63
CA THR A 25 7.16 2.02 5.78
C THR A 25 6.72 1.77 7.21
N ILE A 26 7.48 2.25 8.20
CA ILE A 26 7.15 2.12 9.63
C ILE A 26 5.85 2.86 9.93
N GLU A 27 5.76 4.14 9.57
CA GLU A 27 4.58 4.97 9.81
C GLU A 27 3.34 4.37 9.16
N LYS A 28 3.48 3.89 7.92
CA LYS A 28 2.40 3.19 7.23
C LYS A 28 1.95 1.94 7.97
N TYR A 29 2.89 1.09 8.38
CA TYR A 29 2.54 -0.17 9.04
C TYR A 29 1.85 0.09 10.39
N VAL A 30 2.35 1.06 11.17
CA VAL A 30 1.73 1.49 12.42
C VAL A 30 0.33 2.05 12.15
N HIS A 31 0.19 2.95 11.18
CA HIS A 31 -1.11 3.54 10.82
C HIS A 31 -2.14 2.48 10.43
N ASP A 32 -1.77 1.55 9.55
CA ASP A 32 -2.67 0.49 9.07
C ASP A 32 -3.11 -0.43 10.21
N VAL A 33 -2.22 -0.73 11.16
CA VAL A 33 -2.52 -1.55 12.35
C VAL A 33 -3.45 -0.79 13.31
N THR A 34 -3.15 0.48 13.60
CA THR A 34 -3.99 1.32 14.45
C THR A 34 -5.40 1.46 13.88
N ALA A 35 -5.52 1.72 12.57
CA ALA A 35 -6.82 1.83 11.90
C ALA A 35 -7.63 0.52 11.99
N PHE A 36 -6.97 -0.63 11.89
CA PHE A 36 -7.63 -1.93 12.09
C PHE A 36 -8.11 -2.10 13.53
N ILE A 37 -7.32 -1.71 14.54
CA ILE A 37 -7.70 -1.81 15.95
C ILE A 37 -8.90 -0.90 16.24
N GLU A 38 -8.87 0.34 15.76
CA GLU A 38 -9.99 1.27 15.87
C GLU A 38 -11.26 0.74 15.20
N TRP A 39 -11.11 0.04 14.07
CA TRP A 39 -12.23 -0.60 13.38
C TRP A 39 -12.82 -1.79 14.15
N VAL A 40 -11.98 -2.61 14.79
CA VAL A 40 -12.42 -3.73 15.62
C VAL A 40 -13.12 -3.22 16.90
N GLY A 41 -12.63 -2.11 17.46
CA GLY A 41 -13.18 -1.55 18.70
C GLY A 41 -12.85 -2.42 19.91
N ASP A 42 -13.84 -2.65 20.77
CA ASP A 42 -13.68 -3.43 22.02
C ASP A 42 -13.78 -4.95 21.81
N ASP A 43 -14.04 -5.40 20.57
CA ASP A 43 -14.15 -6.81 20.25
C ASP A 43 -12.80 -7.54 20.30
N ASP A 44 -12.88 -8.84 20.53
CA ASP A 44 -11.73 -9.73 20.44
C ASP A 44 -11.21 -9.85 19.00
N ILE A 45 -9.89 -9.94 18.84
CA ILE A 45 -9.29 -10.13 17.52
C ILE A 45 -9.34 -11.61 17.13
N GLU A 46 -10.31 -11.91 16.27
CA GLU A 46 -10.47 -13.21 15.63
C GLU A 46 -10.27 -13.17 14.12
N LYS A 47 -10.18 -14.36 13.52
CA LYS A 47 -10.00 -14.51 12.08
C LYS A 47 -11.16 -13.91 11.28
N SER A 48 -12.36 -14.01 11.82
CA SER A 48 -13.60 -13.44 11.28
C SER A 48 -13.48 -11.92 11.14
N ASN A 49 -13.01 -11.20 12.17
CA ASN A 49 -12.82 -9.75 12.13
C ASN A 49 -11.85 -9.34 11.01
N VAL A 50 -10.72 -10.03 10.86
CA VAL A 50 -9.74 -9.74 9.80
C VAL A 50 -10.34 -9.96 8.40
N LEU A 51 -11.17 -11.00 8.23
CA LEU A 51 -11.85 -11.27 6.96
C LEU A 51 -12.93 -10.22 6.64
N SER A 52 -13.71 -9.80 7.64
CA SER A 52 -14.71 -8.74 7.51
C SER A 52 -14.07 -7.41 7.18
N TYR A 53 -12.97 -7.04 7.86
CA TYR A 53 -12.22 -5.83 7.55
C TYR A 53 -11.66 -5.87 6.12
N LYS A 54 -11.10 -7.02 5.70
CA LYS A 54 -10.65 -7.22 4.32
C LYS A 54 -11.79 -7.01 3.31
N ALA A 55 -13.00 -7.51 3.60
CA ALA A 55 -14.16 -7.33 2.71
C ALA A 55 -14.51 -5.84 2.58
N GLN A 56 -14.57 -5.10 3.68
CA GLN A 56 -14.80 -3.66 3.66
C GLN A 56 -13.71 -2.89 2.91
N LEU A 57 -12.43 -3.28 3.05
CA LEU A 57 -11.33 -2.67 2.31
C LEU A 57 -11.48 -2.87 0.80
N ILE A 58 -11.96 -4.03 0.35
CA ILE A 58 -12.18 -4.34 -1.07
C ILE A 58 -13.25 -3.42 -1.68
N GLU A 59 -14.26 -3.05 -0.91
CA GLU A 59 -15.34 -2.19 -1.40
C GLU A 59 -14.90 -0.73 -1.58
N ASN A 60 -13.91 -0.28 -0.80
CA ASN A 60 -13.55 1.15 -0.70
C ASN A 60 -12.19 1.49 -1.32
N TYR A 61 -11.32 0.51 -1.57
CA TYR A 61 -9.95 0.76 -2.01
C TYR A 61 -9.54 -0.08 -3.22
N ALA A 62 -8.59 0.45 -3.99
CA ALA A 62 -7.97 -0.29 -5.09
C ALA A 62 -7.24 -1.55 -4.56
N PRO A 63 -7.19 -2.65 -5.33
CA PRO A 63 -6.58 -3.90 -4.88
C PRO A 63 -5.13 -3.79 -4.39
N ALA A 64 -4.34 -2.88 -4.98
CA ALA A 64 -2.97 -2.63 -4.56
C ALA A 64 -2.89 -2.01 -3.16
N SER A 65 -3.81 -1.08 -2.85
CA SER A 65 -3.93 -0.45 -1.54
C SER A 65 -4.37 -1.49 -0.50
N VAL A 66 -5.38 -2.30 -0.81
CA VAL A 66 -5.82 -3.39 0.08
C VAL A 66 -4.67 -4.34 0.39
N ASN A 67 -3.93 -4.80 -0.63
CA ASN A 67 -2.78 -5.66 -0.42
C ASN A 67 -1.69 -5.02 0.44
N SER A 68 -1.52 -3.71 0.33
CA SER A 68 -0.56 -3.01 1.16
C SER A 68 -1.00 -3.00 2.63
N ILE A 69 -2.28 -2.67 2.91
CA ILE A 69 -2.83 -2.68 4.27
C ILE A 69 -2.76 -4.09 4.86
N LEU A 70 -3.17 -5.11 4.10
CA LEU A 70 -3.08 -6.50 4.52
C LEU A 70 -1.64 -6.96 4.78
N SER A 71 -0.66 -6.38 4.08
CA SER A 71 0.76 -6.70 4.32
C SER A 71 1.23 -6.13 5.67
N SER A 72 0.82 -4.91 6.02
CA SER A 72 1.04 -4.30 7.33
C SER A 72 0.45 -5.17 8.45
N LEU A 73 -0.83 -5.55 8.31
CA LEU A 73 -1.51 -6.41 9.30
C LEU A 73 -0.86 -7.80 9.42
N ASN A 74 -0.55 -8.44 8.29
CA ASN A 74 0.11 -9.75 8.29
C ASN A 74 1.51 -9.72 8.93
N LYS A 75 2.22 -8.60 8.80
CA LYS A 75 3.51 -8.39 9.45
C LYS A 75 3.33 -8.25 10.96
N PHE A 76 2.36 -7.44 11.40
CA PHE A 76 2.00 -7.30 12.81
C PHE A 76 1.58 -8.64 13.44
N PHE A 77 0.69 -9.40 12.79
CA PHE A 77 0.30 -10.71 13.28
C PHE A 77 1.47 -11.70 13.36
N SER A 78 2.44 -11.60 12.45
CA SER A 78 3.65 -12.42 12.54
C SER A 78 4.54 -12.00 13.72
N PHE A 79 4.63 -10.70 14.01
CA PHE A 79 5.33 -10.17 15.18
C PHE A 79 4.69 -10.63 16.50
N CYS A 80 3.36 -10.63 16.60
CA CYS A 80 2.64 -11.11 17.77
C CYS A 80 2.57 -12.65 17.90
N GLY A 81 3.07 -13.40 16.90
CA GLY A 81 2.96 -14.86 16.85
C GLY A 81 1.57 -15.40 16.47
N TRP A 82 0.65 -14.54 16.02
CA TRP A 82 -0.74 -14.88 15.66
C TRP A 82 -0.87 -15.27 14.18
N HIS A 83 -0.09 -16.26 13.76
CA HIS A 83 0.00 -16.65 12.34
C HIS A 83 -1.35 -17.08 11.74
N GLU A 84 -2.24 -17.65 12.54
CA GLU A 84 -3.61 -18.05 12.20
C GLU A 84 -4.47 -16.87 11.74
N LEU A 85 -4.18 -15.64 12.19
CA LEU A 85 -4.93 -14.44 11.81
C LEU A 85 -4.57 -13.93 10.41
N LYS A 86 -3.43 -14.34 9.84
CA LYS A 86 -2.93 -13.84 8.55
C LYS A 86 -3.84 -14.16 7.37
N VAL A 87 -4.20 -13.15 6.59
CA VAL A 87 -5.08 -13.31 5.42
C VAL A 87 -4.31 -13.22 4.10
N LYS A 88 -4.82 -13.91 3.08
CA LYS A 88 -4.23 -13.86 1.74
C LYS A 88 -4.48 -12.50 1.10
N ASN A 89 -3.48 -12.00 0.38
CA ASN A 89 -3.63 -10.84 -0.50
C ASN A 89 -4.61 -11.13 -1.65
N ILE A 90 -5.19 -10.07 -2.21
CA ILE A 90 -5.96 -10.11 -3.45
C ILE A 90 -4.99 -10.40 -4.59
N ARG A 91 -5.34 -11.37 -5.43
CA ARG A 91 -4.56 -11.69 -6.61
C ARG A 91 -4.74 -10.58 -7.65
N ILE A 92 -3.70 -9.79 -7.88
CA ILE A 92 -3.66 -8.79 -8.94
C ILE A 92 -2.94 -9.42 -10.14
N GLN A 93 -3.62 -9.51 -11.27
CA GLN A 93 -2.97 -9.88 -12.52
C GLN A 93 -2.29 -8.62 -13.07
N ARG A 94 -0.95 -8.64 -13.16
CA ARG A 94 -0.20 -7.56 -13.80
C ARG A 94 -0.62 -7.49 -15.27
N LYS A 95 -1.30 -6.42 -15.67
CA LYS A 95 -1.41 -6.07 -17.08
C LYS A 95 -0.04 -5.58 -17.52
N ILE A 96 0.58 -6.32 -18.43
CA ILE A 96 1.89 -5.97 -19.00
C ILE A 96 1.78 -4.76 -19.94
N PHE A 97 0.58 -4.51 -20.46
CA PHE A 97 0.25 -3.39 -21.33
C PHE A 97 -0.61 -2.38 -20.56
N SER A 98 -0.23 -1.10 -20.67
CA SER A 98 -1.07 0.01 -20.20
C SER A 98 -2.39 0.01 -20.99
N SER A 99 -3.49 0.44 -20.38
CA SER A 99 -4.72 0.68 -21.16
C SER A 99 -4.46 1.83 -22.14
N THR A 100 -5.06 1.78 -23.33
CA THR A 100 -4.91 2.81 -24.38
C THR A 100 -5.24 4.23 -23.87
N GLU A 101 -6.07 4.34 -22.83
CA GLU A 101 -6.39 5.59 -22.12
C GLU A 101 -5.21 6.22 -21.37
N THR A 102 -4.15 5.46 -21.12
CA THR A 102 -2.92 5.91 -20.43
C THR A 102 -1.72 6.03 -21.38
N GLU A 103 -1.93 5.74 -22.68
CA GLU A 103 -0.91 5.90 -23.70
C GLU A 103 -0.92 7.33 -24.23
N LEU A 104 0.26 7.94 -24.32
CA LEU A 104 0.41 9.30 -24.83
C LEU A 104 0.13 9.31 -26.34
N THR A 105 -0.91 10.03 -26.76
CA THR A 105 -1.18 10.21 -28.19
C THR A 105 -0.11 11.08 -28.84
N LYS A 106 0.03 10.97 -30.17
CA LYS A 106 0.98 11.80 -30.94
C LYS A 106 0.74 13.29 -30.69
N ASP A 107 -0.52 13.72 -30.59
CA ASP A 107 -0.87 15.13 -30.38
C ASP A 107 -0.54 15.59 -28.95
N GLU A 108 -0.76 14.74 -27.94
CA GLU A 108 -0.35 15.03 -26.56
C GLU A 108 1.17 15.14 -26.43
N TYR A 109 1.91 14.26 -27.10
CA TYR A 109 3.35 14.34 -27.17
C TYR A 109 3.84 15.65 -27.82
N GLN A 110 3.23 16.07 -28.92
CA GLN A 110 3.56 17.35 -29.56
C GLN A 110 3.25 18.55 -28.66
N ARG A 111 2.13 18.53 -27.92
CA ARG A 111 1.79 19.56 -26.93
C ARG A 111 2.83 19.62 -25.81
N LEU A 112 3.30 18.48 -25.32
CA LEU A 112 4.35 18.42 -24.30
C LEU A 112 5.70 18.92 -24.83
N LEU A 113 6.09 18.57 -26.06
CA LEU A 113 7.30 19.11 -26.70
C LEU A 113 7.22 20.62 -26.88
N PHE A 114 6.06 21.16 -27.26
CA PHE A 114 5.86 22.59 -27.37
C PHE A 114 6.01 23.28 -26.02
N ALA A 115 5.39 22.74 -24.96
CA ALA A 115 5.50 23.27 -23.60
C ALA A 115 6.93 23.22 -23.05
N ALA A 116 7.75 22.26 -23.48
CA ALA A 116 9.14 22.12 -23.08
C ALA A 116 10.12 23.00 -23.88
N LYS A 117 9.68 23.79 -24.88
CA LYS A 117 10.57 24.56 -25.78
C LYS A 117 11.57 25.47 -25.05
N ASP A 118 11.13 26.13 -23.99
CA ASP A 118 11.97 27.06 -23.22
C ASP A 118 12.90 26.35 -22.23
N ASN A 119 12.72 25.03 -22.04
CA ASN A 119 13.60 24.17 -21.26
C ASN A 119 14.31 23.16 -22.17
N ARG A 120 15.43 23.59 -22.77
CA ARG A 120 16.18 22.82 -23.77
C ARG A 120 16.55 21.41 -23.31
N ARG A 121 16.89 21.22 -22.03
CA ARG A 121 17.25 19.91 -21.48
C ARG A 121 16.04 18.97 -21.45
N LEU A 122 14.90 19.44 -20.97
CA LEU A 122 13.65 18.67 -20.95
C LEU A 122 13.21 18.33 -22.37
N TYR A 123 13.23 19.31 -23.27
CA TYR A 123 12.89 19.12 -24.68
C TYR A 123 13.68 17.99 -25.34
N LEU A 124 15.02 18.00 -25.18
CA LEU A 124 15.89 16.98 -25.76
C LEU A 124 15.67 15.61 -25.13
N LEU A 125 15.48 15.53 -23.80
CA LEU A 125 15.17 14.26 -23.13
C LEU A 125 13.88 13.64 -23.66
N MET A 126 12.83 14.44 -23.81
CA MET A 126 11.54 13.99 -24.35
C MET A 126 11.65 13.54 -25.81
N GLN A 127 12.48 14.20 -26.63
CA GLN A 127 12.77 13.74 -27.99
C GLN A 127 13.49 12.39 -28.02
N THR A 128 14.48 12.18 -27.14
CA THR A 128 15.27 10.94 -27.13
C THR A 128 14.57 9.72 -26.56
N ILE A 129 13.60 9.91 -25.65
CA ILE A 129 12.88 8.79 -25.03
C ILE A 129 11.77 8.27 -25.96
N CYS A 130 11.26 9.12 -26.86
CA CYS A 130 10.15 8.81 -27.75
C CYS A 130 10.54 8.70 -29.24
N SER A 131 11.84 8.70 -29.55
CA SER A 131 12.41 8.41 -30.87
C SER A 131 12.57 6.90 -31.07
#